data_AF-A0A5A7RY84-F1
#
_entry.id   AF-A0A5A7RY84-F1
#
_cell.length_a   1.000
_cell.length_b   1.000
_cell.length_c   1.000
_cell.angle_alpha   90.00
_cell.angle_beta   90.00
_cell.angle_gamma   90.00
#
_symmetry.space_group_name_H-M   'P 1'
#
loop_
_entity.id
_entity.type
_entity.pdbx_description
1 polymer ?
#
loop_
_entity_poly.entity_id
_entity_poly.type
_entity_poly.pdbx_seq_one_letter_code
_entity_poly.pdbx_strand_id
1 'polypeptide(L)'
;TVENIYSSYDGRDGAEKVKYAIKDALENYGIKYVLLAGGRKPGIKEEWLVPVRYSHLDDGSNWEKSYLSDLYFSDIYKYEDGITFDDWDSNGNGIFAEWGITGRDLLDLYPDVYVGRWACRNLAELKIMMEKTMEYENRAFSEFKKFILVAGDSYDDKHGFIEGELATWEASKYMQGFEIVKVWASEVDLNPKNIRNAMNEGAGFAYFCGHGNPMSWSTHEPYNFDEWEKGIQIWHFPLLKNGNKLPIVVIGGCHNSQFNVTIFNSFNKEKIYRGENAPECWSWWLTRKIGGGAIATIGNTGLGYHGSGDDNGDGIADYIQILDGWLEINFFRLYSEGINMLGMLHSQTITEYIETFPGDEKMPLKDVIDCKMIQQWCLLGDPSLKIGGYS
;
A
#
# COMPACT_ATOMS: atom_id res chain seq x y z
N THR A 1 5.16 -24.99 4.16
CA THR A 1 3.90 -24.27 4.42
C THR A 1 4.02 -23.51 5.72
N VAL A 2 3.05 -22.66 6.06
CA VAL A 2 3.05 -21.94 7.35
C VAL A 2 2.95 -22.91 8.54
N GLU A 3 2.20 -24.01 8.40
CA GLU A 3 2.09 -25.04 9.45
C GLU A 3 3.44 -25.68 9.76
N ASN A 4 4.24 -25.97 8.73
CA ASN A 4 5.60 -26.47 8.92
C ASN A 4 6.46 -25.45 9.66
N ILE A 5 6.41 -24.17 9.25
CA ILE A 5 7.14 -23.09 9.93
C ILE A 5 6.75 -23.02 11.41
N TYR A 6 5.45 -23.07 11.72
CA TYR A 6 4.98 -23.03 13.10
C TYR A 6 5.49 -24.17 13.98
N SER A 7 5.72 -25.34 13.37
CA SER A 7 6.27 -26.52 14.04
C SER A 7 7.80 -26.55 14.12
N SER A 8 8.50 -25.80 13.26
CA SER A 8 9.95 -25.87 13.09
C SER A 8 10.72 -24.68 13.68
N TYR A 9 10.06 -23.55 13.86
CA TYR A 9 10.68 -22.33 14.39
C TYR A 9 10.10 -21.98 15.77
N ASP A 10 10.99 -21.54 16.65
CA ASP A 10 10.65 -20.87 17.89
C ASP A 10 10.27 -19.40 17.63
N GLY A 11 9.55 -18.79 18.56
CA GLY A 11 9.02 -17.44 18.45
C GLY A 11 7.76 -17.29 19.30
N ARG A 12 7.47 -16.06 19.75
CA ARG A 12 6.34 -15.69 20.61
C ARG A 12 5.00 -15.99 19.94
N ASP A 13 4.92 -15.78 18.63
CA ASP A 13 3.71 -16.03 17.84
C ASP A 13 4.02 -16.48 16.40
N GLY A 14 2.96 -16.70 15.61
CA GLY A 14 3.09 -17.15 14.23
C GLY A 14 3.79 -16.16 13.30
N ALA A 15 3.62 -14.85 13.51
CA ALA A 15 4.26 -13.85 12.66
C ALA A 15 5.78 -13.80 12.92
N GLU A 16 6.20 -13.86 14.19
CA GLU A 16 7.63 -13.93 14.53
C GLU A 16 8.27 -15.24 14.00
N LYS A 17 7.58 -16.38 14.11
CA LYS A 17 8.06 -17.65 13.53
C LYS A 17 8.26 -17.57 12.02
N VAL A 18 7.35 -16.90 11.30
CA VAL A 18 7.50 -16.64 9.87
C VAL A 18 8.69 -15.73 9.60
N LYS A 19 8.88 -14.67 10.40
CA LYS A 19 10.03 -13.78 10.28
C LYS A 19 11.37 -14.50 10.52
N TYR A 20 11.44 -15.41 11.50
CA TYR A 20 12.61 -16.27 11.70
C TYR A 20 12.85 -17.23 10.53
N ALA A 21 11.80 -17.80 9.92
CA ALA A 21 11.96 -18.62 8.72
C ALA A 21 12.47 -17.81 7.52
N ILE A 22 12.06 -16.55 7.39
CA ILE A 22 12.59 -15.63 6.36
C ILE A 22 14.06 -15.34 6.63
N LYS A 23 14.43 -15.02 7.88
CA LYS A 23 15.83 -14.81 8.30
C LYS A 23 16.70 -16.02 7.96
N ASP A 24 16.27 -17.21 8.35
CA ASP A 24 16.99 -18.46 8.09
C ASP A 24 17.13 -18.73 6.58
N ALA A 25 16.08 -18.44 5.80
CA ALA A 25 16.14 -18.57 4.35
C ALA A 25 17.07 -17.54 3.69
N LEU A 26 17.11 -16.31 4.22
CA LEU A 26 18.02 -15.26 3.79
C LEU A 26 19.47 -15.64 4.07
N GLU A 27 19.79 -16.10 5.28
CA GLU A 27 21.15 -16.46 5.68
C GLU A 27 21.69 -17.70 4.95
N ASN A 28 20.84 -18.72 4.74
CA ASN A 28 21.29 -19.99 4.16
C ASN A 28 21.18 -20.06 2.63
N TYR A 29 20.22 -19.34 2.03
CA TYR A 29 19.96 -19.41 0.59
C TYR A 29 20.08 -18.07 -0.13
N GLY A 30 20.26 -16.96 0.60
CA GLY A 30 20.42 -15.64 0.00
C GLY A 30 19.17 -15.13 -0.72
N ILE A 31 17.97 -15.51 -0.25
CA ILE A 31 16.71 -15.09 -0.88
C ILE A 31 16.61 -13.57 -0.92
N LYS A 32 15.90 -13.06 -1.94
CA LYS A 32 15.63 -11.64 -2.11
C LYS A 32 14.16 -11.27 -2.10
N TYR A 33 13.29 -12.22 -2.39
CA TYR A 33 11.86 -12.01 -2.55
C TYR A 33 11.08 -12.97 -1.65
N VAL A 34 10.07 -12.46 -0.97
CA VAL A 34 9.17 -13.23 -0.11
C VAL A 34 7.72 -12.90 -0.48
N LEU A 35 7.02 -13.86 -1.07
CA LEU A 35 5.58 -13.75 -1.31
C LEU A 35 4.79 -14.38 -0.15
N LEU A 36 4.06 -13.54 0.58
CA LEU A 36 3.11 -13.97 1.61
C LEU A 36 1.78 -14.36 0.94
N ALA A 37 1.59 -15.64 0.63
CA ALA A 37 0.41 -16.14 -0.08
C ALA A 37 -0.70 -16.61 0.87
N GLY A 38 -1.48 -15.65 1.39
CA GLY A 38 -2.67 -15.90 2.20
C GLY A 38 -3.17 -14.65 2.92
N GLY A 39 -4.49 -14.60 3.14
CA GLY A 39 -5.17 -13.51 3.82
C GLY A 39 -5.98 -13.95 5.03
N ARG A 40 -6.96 -13.11 5.39
CA ARG A 40 -7.86 -13.34 6.52
C ARG A 40 -8.79 -14.53 6.25
N LYS A 41 -8.93 -15.43 7.22
CA LYS A 41 -9.92 -16.51 7.20
C LYS A 41 -11.34 -15.94 7.36
N PRO A 42 -12.36 -16.53 6.70
CA PRO A 42 -13.75 -16.15 6.92
C PRO A 42 -14.16 -16.35 8.38
N GLY A 43 -14.86 -15.36 8.96
CA GLY A 43 -15.42 -15.48 10.30
C GLY A 43 -15.43 -14.15 11.07
N ILE A 44 -16.12 -14.18 12.22
CA ILE A 44 -16.16 -13.07 13.19
C ILE A 44 -14.80 -12.90 13.85
N LYS A 45 -14.22 -14.02 14.31
CA LYS A 45 -12.88 -14.03 14.89
C LYS A 45 -11.86 -13.74 13.80
N GLU A 46 -10.90 -12.89 14.14
CA GLU A 46 -9.75 -12.66 13.29
C GLU A 46 -8.76 -13.80 13.35
N GLU A 47 -8.63 -14.50 12.23
CA GLU A 47 -7.68 -15.59 12.05
C GLU A 47 -7.10 -15.52 10.64
N TRP A 48 -5.89 -16.04 10.47
CA TRP A 48 -5.08 -15.84 9.28
C TRP A 48 -4.64 -17.16 8.66
N LEU A 49 -4.60 -17.21 7.32
CA LEU A 49 -3.99 -18.31 6.57
C LEU A 49 -2.46 -18.16 6.59
N VAL A 50 -1.97 -16.95 6.36
CA VAL A 50 -0.59 -16.53 6.56
C VAL A 50 -0.63 -15.37 7.56
N PRO A 51 0.15 -15.43 8.66
CA PRO A 51 0.04 -14.44 9.73
C PRO A 51 0.39 -13.03 9.25
N VAL A 52 0.01 -12.06 10.07
CA VAL A 52 0.24 -10.62 9.88
C VAL A 52 0.85 -10.05 11.15
N ARG A 53 1.46 -8.88 11.04
CA ARG A 53 1.84 -8.07 12.20
C ARG A 53 0.98 -6.81 12.25
N TYR A 54 0.56 -6.46 13.46
CA TYR A 54 -0.01 -5.15 13.75
C TYR A 54 1.09 -4.27 14.33
N SER A 55 1.22 -3.06 13.79
CA SER A 55 1.90 -1.97 14.48
C SER A 55 0.95 -1.37 15.50
N HIS A 56 1.45 -1.08 16.70
CA HIS A 56 0.73 -0.43 17.79
C HIS A 56 1.17 1.03 17.99
N LEU A 57 1.76 1.64 16.96
CA LEU A 57 1.97 3.07 16.90
C LEU A 57 0.62 3.80 16.91
N ASP A 58 0.40 4.63 17.94
CA ASP A 58 -0.80 5.43 18.14
C ASP A 58 -0.48 6.90 17.85
N ASP A 59 -0.97 7.39 16.70
CA ASP A 59 -0.78 8.76 16.24
C ASP A 59 -1.72 9.77 16.93
N GLY A 60 -2.57 9.31 17.87
CA GLY A 60 -3.51 10.16 18.57
C GLY A 60 -4.67 10.67 17.71
N SER A 61 -4.87 10.13 16.50
CA SER A 61 -5.97 10.48 15.59
C SER A 61 -7.36 10.22 16.16
N ASN A 62 -7.46 9.36 17.19
CA ASN A 62 -8.71 8.79 17.72
C ASN A 62 -9.51 7.97 16.70
N TRP A 63 -8.97 7.73 15.50
CA TRP A 63 -9.59 6.88 14.50
C TRP A 63 -9.11 5.43 14.67
N GLU A 64 -7.80 5.20 14.71
CA GLU A 64 -7.25 3.86 14.91
C GLU A 64 -6.11 3.86 15.93
N LYS A 65 -5.84 2.69 16.51
CA LYS A 65 -4.76 2.47 17.48
C LYS A 65 -3.76 1.41 17.05
N SER A 66 -4.01 0.81 15.90
CA SER A 66 -3.17 -0.25 15.33
C SER A 66 -3.56 -0.49 13.88
N TYR A 67 -2.59 -0.82 13.05
CA TYR A 67 -2.78 -1.10 11.63
C TYR A 67 -1.85 -2.22 11.19
N LEU A 68 -2.15 -2.84 10.04
CA LEU A 68 -1.38 -3.96 9.51
C LEU A 68 -0.05 -3.46 8.94
N SER A 69 1.04 -4.14 9.24
CA SER A 69 2.34 -3.85 8.65
C SER A 69 3.02 -5.13 8.17
N ASP A 70 3.13 -5.27 6.85
CA ASP A 70 3.95 -6.33 6.26
C ASP A 70 5.43 -5.92 6.16
N LEU A 71 5.78 -4.65 6.41
CA LEU A 71 7.16 -4.18 6.56
C LEU A 71 7.90 -4.97 7.66
N TYR A 72 7.17 -5.41 8.68
CA TYR A 72 7.68 -6.33 9.71
C TYR A 72 8.36 -7.57 9.16
N PHE A 73 7.88 -8.12 8.03
CA PHE A 73 8.45 -9.33 7.45
C PHE A 73 9.64 -9.06 6.54
N SER A 74 9.85 -7.81 6.12
CA SER A 74 10.99 -7.41 5.28
C SER A 74 12.16 -6.87 6.09
N ASP A 75 11.89 -6.17 7.18
CA ASP A 75 12.89 -5.63 8.11
C ASP A 75 13.34 -6.77 9.04
N ILE A 76 14.45 -7.44 8.77
CA ILE A 76 14.92 -8.64 9.49
C ILE A 76 15.91 -8.29 10.59
N TYR A 77 16.76 -7.29 10.36
CA TYR A 77 17.85 -6.92 11.24
C TYR A 77 17.80 -5.46 11.67
N LYS A 78 18.39 -5.20 12.84
CA LYS A 78 18.80 -3.86 13.26
C LYS A 78 20.31 -3.75 13.38
N TYR A 79 20.85 -2.55 13.20
CA TYR A 79 22.30 -2.32 13.02
C TYR A 79 22.99 -1.47 14.08
N GLU A 80 22.25 -0.88 15.05
CA GLU A 80 22.79 0.06 16.05
C GLU A 80 24.01 -0.44 16.84
N ASP A 81 23.96 -1.69 17.32
CA ASP A 81 25.01 -2.32 18.15
C ASP A 81 25.51 -3.62 17.51
N GLY A 82 25.68 -3.61 16.19
CA GLY A 82 25.94 -4.79 15.37
C GLY A 82 24.66 -5.42 14.83
N ILE A 83 24.81 -6.47 14.02
CA ILE A 83 23.67 -7.09 13.32
C ILE A 83 22.92 -8.00 14.31
N THR A 84 21.71 -7.62 14.67
CA THR A 84 20.81 -8.42 15.52
C THR A 84 19.43 -8.54 14.89
N PHE A 85 18.66 -9.55 15.27
CA PHE A 85 17.28 -9.71 14.79
C PHE A 85 16.42 -8.56 15.31
N ASP A 86 15.73 -7.86 14.41
CA ASP A 86 14.74 -6.87 14.81
C ASP A 86 13.38 -7.55 14.97
N ASP A 87 12.87 -7.59 16.18
CA ASP A 87 11.65 -8.29 16.54
C ASP A 87 10.44 -7.36 16.69
N TRP A 88 10.65 -6.06 16.52
CA TRP A 88 9.70 -4.96 16.73
C TRP A 88 9.10 -4.90 18.14
N ASP A 89 9.75 -5.43 19.18
CA ASP A 89 9.33 -5.34 20.58
C ASP A 89 10.57 -5.17 21.46
N SER A 90 11.23 -4.02 21.29
CA SER A 90 12.52 -3.68 21.86
C SER A 90 12.53 -3.65 23.39
N ASN A 91 11.36 -3.48 24.02
CA ASN A 91 11.21 -3.49 25.47
C ASN A 91 10.65 -4.82 26.03
N GLY A 92 10.25 -5.76 25.16
CA GLY A 92 9.87 -7.13 25.51
C GLY A 92 8.52 -7.25 26.22
N ASN A 93 7.60 -6.32 26.01
CA ASN A 93 6.28 -6.33 26.66
C ASN A 93 5.20 -7.05 25.83
N GLY A 94 5.52 -7.49 24.61
CA GLY A 94 4.61 -8.18 23.70
C GLY A 94 3.68 -7.26 22.89
N ILE A 95 3.92 -5.95 22.89
CA ILE A 95 3.23 -4.95 22.09
C ILE A 95 4.20 -4.51 20.99
N PHE A 96 3.88 -4.84 19.74
CA PHE A 96 4.82 -4.68 18.65
C PHE A 96 4.73 -3.31 17.97
N ALA A 97 5.89 -2.72 17.69
CA ALA A 97 6.05 -1.39 17.11
C ALA A 97 5.22 -0.35 17.85
N GLU A 98 5.18 -0.43 19.18
CA GLU A 98 4.45 0.53 19.97
C GLU A 98 5.13 1.89 19.89
N TRP A 99 4.34 2.95 19.75
CA TRP A 99 4.83 4.30 19.89
C TRP A 99 3.66 5.15 20.38
N GLY A 100 3.76 5.56 21.64
CA GLY A 100 2.74 6.36 22.29
C GLY A 100 3.22 6.87 23.65
N ILE A 101 2.28 7.24 24.51
CA ILE A 101 2.58 7.83 25.82
C ILE A 101 3.22 6.81 26.77
N THR A 102 2.84 5.54 26.66
CA THR A 102 3.17 4.49 27.63
C THR A 102 4.37 3.62 27.24
N GLY A 103 4.84 3.73 26.00
CA GLY A 103 5.92 2.91 25.46
C GLY A 103 6.33 3.38 24.07
N ARG A 104 7.58 3.08 23.71
CA ARG A 104 8.15 3.33 22.38
C ARG A 104 9.14 2.23 22.06
N ASP A 105 8.94 1.57 20.93
CA ASP A 105 9.89 0.62 20.37
C ASP A 105 10.95 1.30 19.50
N LEU A 106 12.15 0.74 19.54
CA LEU A 106 13.25 1.07 18.64
C LEU A 106 13.24 0.08 17.47
N LEU A 107 13.13 0.60 16.24
CA LEU A 107 12.89 -0.16 15.02
C LEU A 107 13.90 0.28 13.94
N ASP A 108 14.44 -0.68 13.18
CA ASP A 108 15.32 -0.40 12.06
C ASP A 108 14.57 0.04 10.80
N LEU A 109 13.41 -0.57 10.52
CA LEU A 109 12.49 -0.23 9.43
C LEU A 109 13.05 -0.45 8.01
N TYR A 110 14.35 -0.71 7.81
CA TYR A 110 14.93 -0.92 6.49
C TYR A 110 14.62 -2.34 5.97
N PRO A 111 14.03 -2.48 4.77
CA PRO A 111 13.80 -3.81 4.18
C PRO A 111 15.10 -4.56 3.84
N ASP A 112 15.30 -5.75 4.42
CA ASP A 112 16.38 -6.70 4.06
C ASP A 112 16.01 -7.62 2.89
N VAL A 113 14.72 -7.88 2.73
CA VAL A 113 14.13 -8.67 1.64
C VAL A 113 12.90 -7.97 1.09
N TYR A 114 12.59 -8.21 -0.17
CA TYR A 114 11.43 -7.63 -0.84
C TYR A 114 10.17 -8.45 -0.54
N VAL A 115 9.25 -7.89 0.23
CA VAL A 115 8.00 -8.55 0.63
C VAL A 115 6.83 -8.03 -0.19
N GLY A 116 5.96 -8.94 -0.61
CA GLY A 116 4.64 -8.62 -1.13
C GLY A 116 3.64 -9.68 -0.69
N ARG A 117 2.35 -9.31 -0.66
CA ARG A 117 1.28 -10.21 -0.22
C ARG A 117 0.24 -10.47 -1.30
N TRP A 118 -0.06 -11.75 -1.50
CA TRP A 118 -1.34 -12.15 -2.07
C TRP A 118 -2.30 -12.46 -0.93
N ALA A 119 -3.22 -11.54 -0.61
CA ALA A 119 -4.14 -11.66 0.52
C ALA A 119 -5.30 -12.65 0.25
N CYS A 120 -5.01 -13.73 -0.49
CA CYS A 120 -5.96 -14.77 -0.92
C CYS A 120 -6.64 -15.42 0.29
N ARG A 121 -7.96 -15.47 0.27
CA ARG A 121 -8.78 -16.10 1.31
C ARG A 121 -9.20 -17.52 0.97
N ASN A 122 -8.95 -17.95 -0.27
CA ASN A 122 -9.28 -19.28 -0.78
C ASN A 122 -8.43 -19.64 -2.01
N LEU A 123 -8.55 -20.90 -2.45
CA LEU A 123 -7.81 -21.43 -3.60
C LEU A 123 -8.24 -20.80 -4.94
N ALA A 124 -9.45 -20.24 -5.06
CA ALA A 124 -9.89 -19.61 -6.30
C ALA A 124 -9.16 -18.27 -6.53
N GLU A 125 -9.05 -17.44 -5.48
CA GLU A 125 -8.25 -16.21 -5.53
C GLU A 125 -6.77 -16.49 -5.81
N LEU A 126 -6.20 -17.54 -5.20
CA LEU A 126 -4.81 -17.95 -5.47
C LEU A 126 -4.62 -18.29 -6.95
N LYS A 127 -5.53 -19.07 -7.54
CA LYS A 127 -5.48 -19.42 -8.97
C LYS A 127 -5.58 -18.18 -9.85
N ILE A 128 -6.48 -17.25 -9.53
CA ILE A 128 -6.62 -15.99 -10.27
C ILE A 128 -5.30 -15.22 -10.27
N MET A 129 -4.65 -15.07 -9.10
CA MET A 129 -3.39 -14.34 -9.02
C MET A 129 -2.26 -15.04 -9.78
N MET A 130 -2.13 -16.35 -9.65
CA MET A 130 -1.14 -17.13 -10.41
C MET A 130 -1.33 -16.95 -11.92
N GLU A 131 -2.56 -17.09 -12.43
CA GLU A 131 -2.87 -16.93 -13.85
C GLU A 131 -2.56 -15.51 -14.35
N LYS A 132 -2.92 -14.48 -13.57
CA LYS A 132 -2.65 -13.07 -13.90
C LYS A 132 -1.15 -12.78 -13.95
N THR A 133 -0.39 -13.22 -12.95
CA THR A 133 1.06 -13.02 -12.90
C THR A 133 1.76 -13.73 -14.05
N MET A 134 1.46 -15.00 -14.30
CA MET A 134 2.02 -15.74 -15.44
C MET A 134 1.72 -15.06 -16.77
N GLU A 135 0.49 -14.59 -16.97
CA GLU A 135 0.12 -13.91 -18.21
C GLU A 135 0.83 -12.55 -18.36
N TYR A 136 0.84 -11.73 -17.31
CA TYR A 136 1.48 -10.41 -17.30
C TYR A 136 2.99 -10.50 -17.61
N GLU A 137 3.68 -11.47 -17.01
CA GLU A 137 5.12 -11.62 -17.16
C GLU A 137 5.54 -12.17 -18.53
N ASN A 138 4.67 -12.94 -19.18
CA ASN A 138 4.97 -13.61 -20.45
C ASN A 138 4.41 -12.87 -21.68
N ARG A 139 3.55 -11.85 -21.50
CA ARG A 139 2.93 -11.13 -22.62
C ARG A 139 2.89 -9.62 -22.37
N ALA A 140 3.76 -8.88 -23.08
CA ALA A 140 3.61 -7.44 -23.21
C ALA A 140 2.24 -7.06 -23.81
N PHE A 141 1.70 -5.93 -23.38
CA PHE A 141 0.50 -5.32 -23.94
C PHE A 141 0.79 -3.88 -24.39
N SER A 142 0.19 -3.48 -25.51
CA SER A 142 0.45 -2.20 -26.18
C SER A 142 0.19 -0.97 -25.30
N GLU A 143 -0.81 -1.06 -24.44
CA GLU A 143 -1.24 0.02 -23.55
C GLU A 143 -0.38 0.14 -22.29
N PHE A 144 0.71 -0.63 -22.17
CA PHE A 144 1.60 -0.53 -21.01
C PHE A 144 2.14 0.89 -20.82
N LYS A 145 2.40 1.62 -21.91
CA LYS A 145 2.82 3.03 -21.87
C LYS A 145 1.65 4.00 -21.67
N LYS A 146 0.53 3.59 -21.07
CA LYS A 146 -0.48 4.51 -20.51
C LYS A 146 -0.32 4.64 -19.00
N PHE A 147 -0.48 5.86 -18.50
CA PHE A 147 -0.51 6.17 -17.07
C PHE A 147 -1.82 6.89 -16.74
N ILE A 148 -2.68 6.22 -15.96
CA ILE A 148 -3.98 6.76 -15.56
C ILE A 148 -3.83 7.57 -14.28
N LEU A 149 -4.30 8.81 -14.29
CA LEU A 149 -4.32 9.70 -13.13
C LEU A 149 -5.78 9.88 -12.69
N VAL A 150 -6.11 9.50 -11.45
CA VAL A 150 -7.46 9.67 -10.88
C VAL A 150 -7.33 10.52 -9.62
N ALA A 151 -7.88 11.72 -9.65
CA ALA A 151 -7.66 12.68 -8.57
C ALA A 151 -8.69 13.81 -8.55
N GLY A 152 -8.73 14.53 -7.44
CA GLY A 152 -9.52 15.75 -7.30
C GLY A 152 -9.08 16.52 -6.06
N ASP A 153 -10.00 17.29 -5.52
CA ASP A 153 -9.78 18.21 -4.41
C ASP A 153 -10.04 17.50 -3.08
N SER A 154 -9.01 17.33 -2.26
CA SER A 154 -9.10 16.42 -1.11
C SER A 154 -9.16 17.16 0.22
N TYR A 155 -8.66 18.38 0.33
CA TYR A 155 -8.67 19.12 1.58
C TYR A 155 -9.15 20.56 1.41
N ASP A 156 -9.96 21.02 2.37
CA ASP A 156 -10.37 22.42 2.45
C ASP A 156 -9.19 23.28 2.89
N ASP A 157 -8.37 23.67 1.92
CA ASP A 157 -7.16 24.46 2.12
C ASP A 157 -7.33 25.95 1.76
N LYS A 158 -6.48 26.80 2.33
CA LYS A 158 -6.52 28.25 2.10
C LYS A 158 -5.84 28.67 0.79
N HIS A 159 -5.09 27.78 0.16
CA HIS A 159 -4.24 28.06 -0.99
C HIS A 159 -5.01 27.84 -2.30
N GLY A 160 -6.12 27.09 -2.27
CA GLY A 160 -6.94 26.73 -3.42
C GLY A 160 -6.25 25.69 -4.31
N PHE A 161 -5.43 24.81 -3.72
CA PHE A 161 -4.84 23.70 -4.47
C PHE A 161 -5.89 22.61 -4.70
N ILE A 162 -5.79 21.91 -5.83
CA ILE A 162 -6.50 20.65 -6.06
C ILE A 162 -5.45 19.55 -5.89
N GLU A 163 -5.21 19.16 -4.64
CA GLU A 163 -3.93 18.57 -4.23
C GLU A 163 -3.68 17.20 -4.85
N GLY A 164 -4.74 16.39 -5.00
CA GLY A 164 -4.62 15.12 -5.70
C GLY A 164 -4.23 15.31 -7.17
N GLU A 165 -4.74 16.34 -7.84
CA GLU A 165 -4.36 16.65 -9.22
C GLU A 165 -2.91 17.14 -9.30
N LEU A 166 -2.45 17.93 -8.32
CA LEU A 166 -1.05 18.33 -8.21
C LEU A 166 -0.13 17.12 -8.03
N ALA A 167 -0.45 16.21 -7.10
CA ALA A 167 0.37 15.04 -6.81
C ALA A 167 0.43 14.08 -8.00
N THR A 168 -0.71 13.78 -8.62
CA THR A 168 -0.75 12.92 -9.82
C THR A 168 -0.05 13.56 -11.01
N TRP A 169 -0.12 14.88 -11.16
CA TRP A 169 0.62 15.61 -12.18
C TRP A 169 2.13 15.58 -11.94
N GLU A 170 2.58 15.75 -10.68
CA GLU A 170 4.00 15.66 -10.34
C GLU A 170 4.57 14.29 -10.68
N ALA A 171 3.89 13.21 -10.29
CA ALA A 171 4.25 11.85 -10.67
C ALA A 171 4.35 11.67 -12.20
N SER A 172 3.45 12.29 -12.97
CA SER A 172 3.44 12.19 -14.43
C SER A 172 4.70 12.74 -15.10
N LYS A 173 5.41 13.68 -14.46
CA LYS A 173 6.64 14.28 -15.00
C LYS A 173 7.80 13.27 -15.08
N TYR A 174 7.80 12.27 -14.19
CA TYR A 174 8.77 11.17 -14.21
C TYR A 174 8.44 10.09 -15.24
N MET A 175 7.16 10.00 -15.65
CA MET A 175 6.67 8.98 -16.56
C MET A 175 6.85 9.37 -18.03
N GLN A 176 8.05 9.85 -18.39
CA GLN A 176 8.35 10.27 -19.76
C GLN A 176 8.13 9.12 -20.76
N GLY A 177 7.46 9.44 -21.87
CA GLY A 177 7.08 8.45 -22.88
C GLY A 177 5.84 7.63 -22.55
N PHE A 178 5.17 7.89 -21.42
CA PHE A 178 3.81 7.42 -21.18
C PHE A 178 2.78 8.42 -21.73
N GLU A 179 1.69 7.89 -22.28
CA GLU A 179 0.46 8.61 -22.54
C GLU A 179 -0.27 8.84 -21.20
N ILE A 180 -0.54 10.09 -20.87
CA ILE A 180 -1.23 10.47 -19.63
C ILE A 180 -2.74 10.48 -19.87
N VAL A 181 -3.48 9.69 -19.08
CA VAL A 181 -4.94 9.62 -19.11
C VAL A 181 -5.48 10.21 -17.82
N LYS A 182 -6.01 11.43 -17.89
CA LYS A 182 -6.57 12.11 -16.72
C LYS A 182 -8.04 11.77 -16.51
N VAL A 183 -8.37 11.39 -15.28
CA VAL A 183 -9.72 11.28 -14.73
C VAL A 183 -9.76 12.18 -13.51
N TRP A 184 -9.59 13.47 -13.78
CA TRP A 184 -9.50 14.54 -12.81
C TRP A 184 -10.87 15.18 -12.58
N ALA A 185 -11.22 15.45 -11.33
CA ALA A 185 -12.51 16.06 -10.97
C ALA A 185 -12.69 17.44 -11.61
N SER A 186 -11.60 18.18 -11.85
CA SER A 186 -11.63 19.46 -12.57
C SER A 186 -11.88 19.34 -14.08
N GLU A 187 -11.61 18.18 -14.69
CA GLU A 187 -11.67 17.99 -16.14
C GLU A 187 -12.86 17.12 -16.59
N VAL A 188 -13.31 16.17 -15.76
CA VAL A 188 -14.40 15.22 -16.08
C VAL A 188 -15.30 14.97 -14.88
N ASP A 189 -16.52 14.49 -15.13
CA ASP A 189 -17.41 13.94 -14.09
C ASP A 189 -16.74 12.70 -13.46
N LEU A 190 -16.19 12.85 -12.26
CA LEU A 190 -15.39 11.83 -11.60
C LEU A 190 -16.32 10.80 -10.95
N ASN A 191 -16.63 9.78 -11.74
CA ASN A 191 -17.59 8.76 -11.34
C ASN A 191 -17.13 7.34 -11.72
N PRO A 192 -17.84 6.31 -11.23
CA PRO A 192 -17.44 4.93 -11.47
C PRO A 192 -17.39 4.56 -12.96
N LYS A 193 -18.19 5.21 -13.82
CA LYS A 193 -18.19 4.93 -15.26
C LYS A 193 -16.92 5.46 -15.91
N ASN A 194 -16.53 6.70 -15.64
CA ASN A 194 -15.36 7.32 -16.26
C ASN A 194 -14.05 6.67 -15.77
N ILE A 195 -13.94 6.39 -14.47
CA ILE A 195 -12.79 5.62 -13.92
C ILE A 195 -12.69 4.25 -14.59
N ARG A 196 -13.81 3.50 -14.67
CA ARG A 196 -13.80 2.19 -15.33
C ARG A 196 -13.48 2.29 -16.81
N ASN A 197 -13.93 3.33 -17.51
CA ASN A 197 -13.61 3.50 -18.93
C ASN A 197 -12.10 3.63 -19.13
N ALA A 198 -11.43 4.50 -18.37
CA ALA A 198 -9.97 4.65 -18.41
C ALA A 198 -9.27 3.31 -18.08
N MET A 199 -9.67 2.65 -16.99
CA MET A 199 -9.09 1.35 -16.61
C MET A 199 -9.32 0.27 -17.67
N ASN A 200 -10.49 0.24 -18.33
CA ASN A 200 -10.86 -0.76 -19.33
C ASN A 200 -10.04 -0.71 -20.61
N GLU A 201 -9.46 0.45 -20.94
CA GLU A 201 -8.54 0.57 -22.07
C GLU A 201 -7.24 -0.21 -21.83
N GLY A 202 -6.84 -0.33 -20.57
CA GLY A 202 -5.56 -0.89 -20.14
C GLY A 202 -4.51 0.19 -19.90
N ALA A 203 -3.62 -0.06 -18.94
CA ALA A 203 -2.51 0.83 -18.60
C ALA A 203 -1.38 0.04 -17.93
N GLY A 204 -0.15 0.57 -17.96
CA GLY A 204 0.95 0.04 -17.15
C GLY A 204 0.83 0.46 -15.69
N PHE A 205 0.39 1.70 -15.47
CA PHE A 205 0.20 2.27 -14.13
C PHE A 205 -1.13 3.02 -14.01
N ALA A 206 -1.66 3.05 -12.80
CA ALA A 206 -2.67 4.01 -12.40
C ALA A 206 -2.30 4.60 -11.03
N TYR A 207 -2.53 5.90 -10.86
CA TYR A 207 -2.32 6.60 -9.61
C TYR A 207 -3.63 7.28 -9.20
N PHE A 208 -4.18 6.83 -8.08
CA PHE A 208 -5.36 7.38 -7.44
C PHE A 208 -4.88 8.24 -6.27
N CYS A 209 -5.22 9.52 -6.19
CA CYS A 209 -4.83 10.39 -5.08
C CYS A 209 -6.04 11.16 -4.53
N GLY A 210 -6.49 10.80 -3.33
CA GLY A 210 -7.72 11.30 -2.73
C GLY A 210 -8.05 10.64 -1.38
N HIS A 211 -9.35 10.49 -1.08
CA HIS A 211 -9.85 9.86 0.14
C HIS A 211 -10.17 8.38 -0.07
N GLY A 212 -10.01 7.61 1.01
CA GLY A 212 -10.17 6.17 0.99
C GLY A 212 -10.87 5.62 2.22
N ASN A 213 -11.49 4.47 2.03
CA ASN A 213 -11.77 3.50 3.07
C ASN A 213 -11.71 2.08 2.45
N PRO A 214 -11.92 0.99 3.22
CA PRO A 214 -11.82 -0.35 2.68
C PRO A 214 -12.87 -0.71 1.60
N MET A 215 -13.95 0.06 1.43
CA MET A 215 -14.98 -0.16 0.40
C MET A 215 -14.88 0.78 -0.79
N SER A 216 -14.30 1.97 -0.62
CA SER A 216 -14.40 3.04 -1.60
C SER A 216 -13.17 3.92 -1.66
N TRP A 217 -12.98 4.51 -2.83
CA TRP A 217 -12.08 5.62 -3.05
C TRP A 217 -12.87 6.77 -3.67
N SER A 218 -12.67 8.00 -3.21
CA SER A 218 -13.30 9.21 -3.77
C SER A 218 -12.52 10.49 -3.46
N THR A 219 -13.03 11.63 -3.89
CA THR A 219 -12.51 12.99 -3.63
C THR A 219 -13.68 13.98 -3.60
N HIS A 220 -13.46 15.26 -3.34
CA HIS A 220 -14.50 16.28 -3.39
C HIS A 220 -14.62 16.93 -4.76
N GLU A 221 -15.77 17.55 -5.02
CA GLU A 221 -15.88 18.48 -6.15
C GLU A 221 -14.88 19.64 -5.95
N PRO A 222 -14.17 20.09 -7.00
CA PRO A 222 -13.19 21.18 -6.87
C PRO A 222 -13.80 22.43 -6.24
N TYR A 223 -13.17 22.91 -5.16
CA TYR A 223 -13.59 24.07 -4.38
C TYR A 223 -14.96 23.94 -3.69
N ASN A 224 -15.52 22.72 -3.58
CA ASN A 224 -16.82 22.45 -2.96
C ASN A 224 -16.79 21.19 -2.09
N PHE A 225 -16.20 21.33 -0.90
CA PHE A 225 -15.95 20.22 0.05
C PHE A 225 -17.21 19.63 0.72
N ASP A 226 -18.37 20.26 0.55
CA ASP A 226 -19.65 19.69 0.99
C ASP A 226 -20.17 18.63 0.00
N GLU A 227 -19.73 18.66 -1.25
CA GLU A 227 -20.13 17.71 -2.30
C GLU A 227 -18.99 16.72 -2.61
N TRP A 228 -19.35 15.43 -2.62
CA TRP A 228 -18.43 14.36 -2.92
C TRP A 228 -18.57 13.94 -4.38
N GLU A 229 -17.43 13.74 -5.04
CA GLU A 229 -17.41 12.98 -6.28
C GLU A 229 -17.88 11.55 -6.01
N LYS A 230 -18.41 10.87 -7.04
CA LYS A 230 -18.94 9.51 -6.86
C LYS A 230 -17.84 8.47 -6.74
N GLY A 231 -16.63 8.80 -7.18
CA GLY A 231 -15.43 7.96 -7.03
C GLY A 231 -15.62 6.55 -7.61
N ILE A 232 -15.01 5.55 -6.96
CA ILE A 232 -15.20 4.13 -7.29
C ILE A 232 -15.21 3.26 -6.04
N GLN A 233 -16.10 2.28 -6.05
CA GLN A 233 -16.37 1.38 -4.90
C GLN A 233 -16.24 -0.08 -5.31
N ILE A 234 -16.01 -0.96 -4.35
CA ILE A 234 -15.75 -2.40 -4.56
C ILE A 234 -16.78 -3.12 -5.47
N TRP A 235 -18.07 -2.76 -5.39
CA TRP A 235 -19.13 -3.36 -6.22
C TRP A 235 -19.09 -2.92 -7.69
N HIS A 236 -18.30 -1.90 -8.03
CA HIS A 236 -18.05 -1.50 -9.40
C HIS A 236 -16.95 -2.34 -10.07
N PHE A 237 -16.05 -2.97 -9.30
CA PHE A 237 -14.96 -3.76 -9.85
C PHE A 237 -15.42 -4.94 -10.71
N PRO A 238 -16.49 -5.70 -10.39
CA PRO A 238 -17.01 -6.73 -11.30
C PRO A 238 -17.28 -6.25 -12.73
N LEU A 239 -17.51 -4.93 -12.92
CA LEU A 239 -17.79 -4.32 -14.22
C LEU A 239 -16.52 -3.89 -15.00
N LEU A 240 -15.31 -4.02 -14.42
CA LEU A 240 -14.05 -3.83 -15.16
C LEU A 240 -13.84 -5.00 -16.15
N LYS A 241 -13.31 -4.67 -17.32
CA LYS A 241 -13.18 -5.51 -18.52
C LYS A 241 -11.81 -5.37 -19.20
N ASN A 242 -10.81 -4.85 -18.49
CA ASN A 242 -9.46 -4.66 -19.01
C ASN A 242 -8.68 -5.96 -19.28
N GLY A 243 -9.23 -7.12 -18.94
CA GLY A 243 -8.65 -8.42 -19.27
C GLY A 243 -7.25 -8.56 -18.71
N ASN A 244 -6.26 -8.83 -19.57
CA ASN A 244 -4.86 -9.00 -19.18
C ASN A 244 -4.04 -7.70 -19.23
N LYS A 245 -4.68 -6.55 -19.49
CA LYS A 245 -4.04 -5.23 -19.46
C LYS A 245 -4.10 -4.66 -18.04
N LEU A 246 -3.24 -5.19 -17.19
CA LEU A 246 -3.35 -5.04 -15.73
C LEU A 246 -2.37 -3.97 -15.22
N PRO A 247 -2.84 -2.78 -14.81
CA PRO A 247 -1.95 -1.78 -14.24
C PRO A 247 -1.44 -2.19 -12.86
N ILE A 248 -0.28 -1.65 -12.49
CA ILE A 248 0.11 -1.47 -11.09
C ILE A 248 -0.56 -0.21 -10.58
N VAL A 249 -1.28 -0.29 -9.47
CA VAL A 249 -2.10 0.81 -8.96
C VAL A 249 -1.53 1.32 -7.64
N VAL A 250 -1.05 2.57 -7.64
CA VAL A 250 -0.65 3.30 -6.42
C VAL A 250 -1.85 4.12 -5.94
N ILE A 251 -2.12 4.09 -4.64
CA ILE A 251 -3.34 4.61 -4.04
C ILE A 251 -2.99 5.53 -2.87
N GLY A 252 -3.15 6.83 -3.08
CA GLY A 252 -3.31 7.84 -2.05
C GLY A 252 -4.73 7.87 -1.54
N GLY A 253 -4.85 7.50 -0.27
CA GLY A 253 -6.10 7.40 0.48
C GLY A 253 -5.97 6.51 1.71
N CYS A 254 -6.82 6.76 2.71
CA CYS A 254 -6.86 6.00 3.94
C CYS A 254 -7.42 4.58 3.73
N HIS A 255 -6.84 3.58 4.40
CA HIS A 255 -7.40 2.23 4.60
C HIS A 255 -7.77 1.44 3.35
N ASN A 256 -7.45 1.91 2.13
CA ASN A 256 -7.82 1.19 0.91
C ASN A 256 -7.17 -0.21 0.87
N SER A 257 -6.01 -0.37 1.50
CA SER A 257 -5.28 -1.63 1.66
C SER A 257 -5.52 -2.32 3.00
N GLN A 258 -6.51 -1.92 3.81
CA GLN A 258 -6.83 -2.53 5.12
C GLN A 258 -7.39 -3.97 4.96
N PHE A 259 -6.54 -4.96 4.73
CA PHE A 259 -6.95 -6.32 4.33
C PHE A 259 -7.45 -7.23 5.48
N ASN A 260 -7.54 -6.72 6.72
CA ASN A 260 -8.17 -7.40 7.87
C ASN A 260 -9.70 -7.21 7.96
N VAL A 261 -10.32 -6.47 7.03
CA VAL A 261 -11.78 -6.25 6.98
C VAL A 261 -12.59 -7.51 6.69
N THR A 262 -13.88 -7.49 7.04
CA THR A 262 -14.77 -8.64 6.83
C THR A 262 -16.24 -8.23 6.88
N ILE A 263 -17.09 -8.90 6.09
CA ILE A 263 -18.54 -8.67 6.10
C ILE A 263 -19.17 -8.89 7.48
N PHE A 264 -18.55 -9.71 8.33
CA PHE A 264 -18.99 -9.93 9.71
C PHE A 264 -18.85 -8.68 10.60
N ASN A 265 -18.14 -7.64 10.16
CA ASN A 265 -18.13 -6.35 10.84
C ASN A 265 -19.47 -5.59 10.70
N SER A 266 -20.43 -6.08 9.89
CA SER A 266 -21.79 -5.52 9.75
C SER A 266 -22.63 -5.56 11.05
N PHE A 267 -22.14 -6.20 12.12
CA PHE A 267 -22.77 -6.17 13.44
C PHE A 267 -22.24 -5.03 14.33
N ASN A 268 -21.26 -4.25 13.87
CA ASN A 268 -20.68 -3.13 14.59
C ASN A 268 -20.89 -1.83 13.78
N LYS A 269 -21.64 -0.88 14.35
CA LYS A 269 -21.99 0.40 13.70
C LYS A 269 -20.77 1.27 13.37
N GLU A 270 -19.78 1.30 14.26
CA GLU A 270 -18.54 2.05 14.05
C GLU A 270 -17.77 1.47 12.86
N LYS A 271 -17.65 0.15 12.79
CA LYS A 271 -16.99 -0.53 11.68
C LYS A 271 -17.72 -0.33 10.35
N ILE A 272 -19.05 -0.30 10.35
CA ILE A 272 -19.83 0.04 9.15
C ILE A 272 -19.52 1.46 8.69
N TYR A 273 -19.52 2.42 9.61
CA TYR A 273 -19.21 3.82 9.30
C TYR A 273 -17.82 3.97 8.67
N ARG A 274 -16.84 3.20 9.14
CA ARG A 274 -15.45 3.20 8.62
C ARG A 274 -15.25 2.38 7.34
N GLY A 275 -16.30 1.75 6.81
CA GLY A 275 -16.17 0.88 5.65
C GLY A 275 -15.55 -0.50 5.92
N GLU A 276 -15.30 -0.85 7.18
CA GLU A 276 -14.62 -2.11 7.55
C GLU A 276 -15.51 -3.35 7.39
N ASN A 277 -16.79 -3.18 7.05
CA ASN A 277 -17.67 -4.28 6.68
C ASN A 277 -17.57 -4.69 5.21
N ALA A 278 -16.60 -4.15 4.46
CA ALA A 278 -16.18 -4.71 3.18
C ALA A 278 -15.86 -6.20 3.34
N PRO A 279 -16.35 -7.10 2.47
CA PRO A 279 -15.92 -8.49 2.55
C PRO A 279 -14.44 -8.64 2.26
N GLU A 280 -13.84 -7.78 1.41
CA GLU A 280 -12.39 -7.62 1.22
C GLU A 280 -12.10 -6.14 0.96
N CYS A 281 -10.88 -5.66 1.24
CA CYS A 281 -10.52 -4.25 1.05
C CYS A 281 -10.45 -3.87 -0.44
N TRP A 282 -10.55 -2.57 -0.70
CA TRP A 282 -10.55 -1.95 -2.02
C TRP A 282 -9.36 -2.42 -2.86
N SER A 283 -8.15 -2.32 -2.32
CA SER A 283 -6.90 -2.69 -3.00
C SER A 283 -6.89 -4.17 -3.36
N TRP A 284 -7.18 -5.06 -2.39
CA TRP A 284 -7.15 -6.49 -2.67
C TRP A 284 -8.22 -6.91 -3.67
N TRP A 285 -9.44 -6.39 -3.56
CA TRP A 285 -10.53 -6.74 -4.48
C TRP A 285 -10.23 -6.33 -5.92
N LEU A 286 -9.61 -5.17 -6.12
CA LEU A 286 -9.13 -4.74 -7.43
C LEU A 286 -8.04 -5.69 -7.97
N THR A 287 -7.08 -6.07 -7.12
CA THR A 287 -5.97 -6.95 -7.46
C THR A 287 -6.43 -8.37 -7.77
N ARG A 288 -7.26 -9.00 -6.94
CA ARG A 288 -7.76 -10.37 -7.16
C ARG A 288 -8.90 -10.47 -8.17
N LYS A 289 -9.30 -9.37 -8.81
CA LYS A 289 -10.42 -9.40 -9.75
C LYS A 289 -10.14 -10.40 -10.88
N ILE A 290 -11.07 -11.32 -11.07
CA ILE A 290 -11.07 -12.24 -12.22
C ILE A 290 -11.31 -11.48 -13.53
N GLY A 291 -10.51 -11.80 -14.56
CA GLY A 291 -10.64 -11.26 -15.92
C GLY A 291 -10.40 -9.74 -16.05
N GLY A 292 -9.62 -9.14 -15.15
CA GLY A 292 -9.33 -7.71 -15.16
C GLY A 292 -8.76 -7.20 -13.84
N GLY A 293 -8.95 -5.91 -13.56
CA GLY A 293 -8.47 -5.25 -12.35
C GLY A 293 -7.00 -4.86 -12.45
N ALA A 294 -6.25 -4.99 -11.36
CA ALA A 294 -4.83 -4.63 -11.28
C ALA A 294 -3.93 -5.87 -11.17
N ILE A 295 -2.65 -5.78 -11.54
CA ILE A 295 -1.68 -6.86 -11.27
C ILE A 295 -1.16 -6.78 -9.83
N ALA A 296 -1.05 -5.56 -9.31
CA ALA A 296 -0.69 -5.25 -7.94
C ALA A 296 -1.29 -3.90 -7.53
N THR A 297 -1.47 -3.72 -6.23
CA THR A 297 -1.89 -2.46 -5.61
C THR A 297 -0.95 -2.11 -4.47
N ILE A 298 -0.62 -0.83 -4.34
CA ILE A 298 0.19 -0.27 -3.25
C ILE A 298 -0.61 0.86 -2.60
N GLY A 299 -0.73 0.83 -1.28
CA GLY A 299 -1.42 1.88 -0.53
C GLY A 299 -1.57 1.52 0.94
N ASN A 300 -2.22 2.41 1.69
CA ASN A 300 -2.20 2.38 3.14
C ASN A 300 -3.18 1.35 3.76
N THR A 301 -2.68 0.59 4.73
CA THR A 301 -3.48 -0.29 5.58
C THR A 301 -4.17 0.46 6.71
N GLY A 302 -3.70 1.66 7.06
CA GLY A 302 -4.23 2.60 8.05
C GLY A 302 -4.57 3.98 7.44
N LEU A 303 -4.61 5.01 8.26
CA LEU A 303 -4.78 6.42 7.85
C LEU A 303 -3.56 6.90 7.06
N GLY A 304 -3.79 7.29 5.81
CA GLY A 304 -2.81 8.04 5.02
C GLY A 304 -2.73 9.50 5.47
N TYR A 305 -1.57 10.10 5.31
CA TYR A 305 -1.32 11.49 5.63
C TYR A 305 -0.53 12.17 4.52
N HIS A 306 -0.91 13.41 4.20
CA HIS A 306 -0.21 14.28 3.25
C HIS A 306 0.18 15.59 3.94
N GLY A 307 1.18 16.28 3.39
CA GLY A 307 1.52 17.64 3.83
C GLY A 307 0.42 18.65 3.48
N SER A 308 0.42 19.80 4.15
CA SER A 308 -0.57 20.87 3.91
C SER A 308 0.13 22.21 3.79
N GLY A 309 -0.31 23.05 2.84
CA GLY A 309 0.25 24.38 2.67
C GLY A 309 1.66 24.37 2.05
N ASP A 310 2.53 25.21 2.59
CA ASP A 310 3.92 25.44 2.19
C ASP A 310 4.66 25.97 3.44
N ASP A 311 4.83 25.10 4.43
CA ASP A 311 5.37 25.45 5.76
C ASP A 311 6.85 25.86 5.69
N ASN A 312 7.57 25.38 4.68
CA ASN A 312 8.98 25.68 4.46
C ASN A 312 9.21 26.97 3.64
N GLY A 313 8.18 27.48 2.95
CA GLY A 313 8.18 28.74 2.20
C GLY A 313 8.95 28.69 0.88
N ASP A 314 9.11 27.52 0.27
CA ASP A 314 9.83 27.34 -1.00
C ASP A 314 8.95 27.54 -2.24
N GLY A 315 7.64 27.75 -2.04
CA GLY A 315 6.66 27.96 -3.09
C GLY A 315 6.12 26.68 -3.72
N ILE A 316 6.44 25.52 -3.15
CA ILE A 316 5.93 24.21 -3.53
C ILE A 316 4.95 23.74 -2.44
N ALA A 317 3.89 23.04 -2.83
CA ALA A 317 2.93 22.53 -1.86
C ALA A 317 3.55 21.36 -1.09
N ASP A 318 3.53 21.40 0.24
CA ASP A 318 4.04 20.31 1.08
C ASP A 318 3.32 18.98 0.80
N TYR A 319 2.10 19.05 0.27
CA TYR A 319 1.32 17.90 -0.19
C TYR A 319 2.10 16.97 -1.15
N ILE A 320 3.06 17.50 -1.91
CA ILE A 320 3.88 16.71 -2.85
C ILE A 320 5.32 16.47 -2.34
N GLN A 321 5.67 16.99 -1.16
CA GLN A 321 7.05 17.01 -0.65
C GLN A 321 7.27 16.13 0.57
N ILE A 322 6.22 15.79 1.33
CA ILE A 322 6.32 14.98 2.55
C ILE A 322 5.27 13.87 2.60
N LEU A 323 5.43 12.94 3.53
CA LEU A 323 4.47 11.88 3.84
C LEU A 323 4.05 11.05 2.62
N ASP A 324 2.78 10.65 2.51
CA ASP A 324 2.28 9.84 1.39
C ASP A 324 2.52 10.52 0.03
N GLY A 325 2.41 11.85 -0.04
CA GLY A 325 2.69 12.59 -1.26
C GLY A 325 4.09 12.35 -1.78
N TRP A 326 5.09 12.37 -0.88
CA TRP A 326 6.45 12.01 -1.24
C TRP A 326 6.55 10.53 -1.63
N LEU A 327 6.01 9.59 -0.84
CA LEU A 327 6.11 8.14 -1.12
C LEU A 327 5.54 7.78 -2.48
N GLU A 328 4.32 8.25 -2.76
CA GLU A 328 3.56 7.92 -3.96
C GLU A 328 4.25 8.47 -5.21
N ILE A 329 4.74 9.71 -5.17
CA ILE A 329 5.44 10.33 -6.31
C ILE A 329 6.81 9.67 -6.53
N ASN A 330 7.56 9.41 -5.46
CA ASN A 330 8.91 8.86 -5.57
C ASN A 330 8.93 7.40 -6.04
N PHE A 331 7.85 6.65 -5.84
CA PHE A 331 7.67 5.36 -6.51
C PHE A 331 7.78 5.48 -8.04
N PHE A 332 7.14 6.48 -8.64
CA PHE A 332 7.20 6.71 -10.09
C PHE A 332 8.55 7.27 -10.53
N ARG A 333 9.17 8.14 -9.71
CA ARG A 333 10.54 8.61 -9.94
C ARG A 333 11.52 7.44 -10.01
N LEU A 334 11.53 6.58 -9.01
CA LEU A 334 12.45 5.44 -8.93
C LEU A 334 12.22 4.40 -10.03
N TYR A 335 10.97 4.22 -10.46
CA TYR A 335 10.68 3.44 -11.66
C TYR A 335 11.34 4.06 -12.90
N SER A 336 11.24 5.39 -13.07
CA SER A 336 11.84 6.11 -14.19
C SER A 336 13.38 6.05 -14.19
N GLU A 337 13.99 5.86 -13.02
CA GLU A 337 15.44 5.69 -12.83
C GLU A 337 15.91 4.26 -13.13
N GLY A 338 14.99 3.34 -13.45
CA GLY A 338 15.29 2.02 -13.99
C GLY A 338 15.00 0.86 -13.03
N ILE A 339 14.45 1.12 -11.84
CA ILE A 339 14.05 0.05 -10.92
C ILE A 339 12.74 -0.57 -11.41
N ASN A 340 12.85 -1.76 -11.99
CA ASN A 340 11.74 -2.43 -12.70
C ASN A 340 11.28 -3.75 -12.08
N MET A 341 11.81 -4.12 -10.91
CA MET A 341 11.31 -5.23 -10.11
C MET A 341 10.40 -4.66 -9.02
N LEU A 342 9.14 -5.10 -8.95
CA LEU A 342 8.10 -4.41 -8.16
C LEU A 342 8.42 -4.33 -6.66
N GLY A 343 8.86 -5.44 -6.06
CA GLY A 343 9.23 -5.47 -4.65
C GLY A 343 10.48 -4.64 -4.37
N MET A 344 11.47 -4.64 -5.28
CA MET A 344 12.65 -3.78 -5.16
C MET A 344 12.28 -2.31 -5.23
N LEU A 345 11.37 -1.94 -6.14
CA LEU A 345 10.89 -0.57 -6.29
C LEU A 345 10.16 -0.07 -5.04
N HIS A 346 9.25 -0.90 -4.51
CA HIS A 346 8.53 -0.62 -3.26
C HIS A 346 9.47 -0.45 -2.08
N SER A 347 10.38 -1.41 -1.86
CA SER A 347 11.34 -1.34 -0.75
C SER A 347 12.34 -0.19 -0.89
N GLN A 348 12.84 0.10 -2.10
CA GLN A 348 13.73 1.25 -2.33
C GLN A 348 13.03 2.58 -2.05
N THR A 349 11.74 2.69 -2.38
CA THR A 349 10.96 3.90 -2.06
C THR A 349 10.86 4.10 -0.55
N ILE A 350 10.67 3.03 0.22
CA ILE A 350 10.70 3.07 1.69
C ILE A 350 12.10 3.46 2.21
N THR A 351 13.16 2.82 1.71
CA THR A 351 14.53 3.13 2.09
C THR A 351 14.86 4.61 1.86
N GLU A 352 14.56 5.15 0.67
CA GLU A 352 14.84 6.55 0.38
C GLU A 352 13.95 7.52 1.16
N TYR A 353 12.74 7.10 1.57
CA TYR A 353 11.92 7.88 2.49
C TYR A 353 12.64 8.06 3.83
N ILE A 354 13.15 6.96 4.39
CA ILE A 354 13.89 6.97 5.66
C ILE A 354 15.14 7.86 5.55
N GLU A 355 15.88 7.75 4.44
CA GLU A 355 17.07 8.57 4.18
C GLU A 355 16.75 10.06 3.98
N THR A 356 15.57 10.39 3.46
CA THR A 356 15.13 11.76 3.20
C THR A 356 14.63 12.46 4.46
N PHE A 357 13.99 11.73 5.38
CA PHE A 357 13.43 12.26 6.62
C PHE A 357 14.12 11.68 7.87
N PRO A 358 15.46 11.80 7.98
CA PRO A 358 16.23 11.04 8.95
C PRO A 358 15.90 11.45 10.39
N GLY A 359 15.81 10.44 11.24
CA GLY A 359 15.67 10.57 12.69
C GLY A 359 17.01 10.72 13.42
N ASP A 360 17.20 9.93 14.46
CA ASP A 360 18.42 9.89 15.26
C ASP A 360 19.05 8.49 15.24
N GLU A 361 20.15 8.31 15.97
CA GLU A 361 20.91 7.05 15.99
C GLU A 361 20.07 5.84 16.44
N LYS A 362 18.97 6.06 17.18
CA LYS A 362 18.13 4.99 17.75
C LYS A 362 16.83 4.74 17.00
N MET A 363 16.42 5.72 16.21
CA MET A 363 15.19 5.68 15.46
C MET A 363 15.43 6.39 14.13
N PRO A 364 15.39 5.67 13.02
CA PRO A 364 15.77 6.21 11.73
C PRO A 364 14.74 7.22 11.20
N LEU A 365 13.58 7.34 11.85
CA LEU A 365 12.58 8.38 11.64
C LEU A 365 12.23 9.08 12.96
N LYS A 366 12.19 10.41 12.94
CA LYS A 366 11.91 11.22 14.13
C LYS A 366 10.41 11.36 14.41
N ASP A 367 9.61 11.57 13.37
CA ASP A 367 8.18 11.81 13.50
C ASP A 367 7.40 10.49 13.54
N VAL A 368 6.35 10.47 14.36
CA VAL A 368 5.46 9.32 14.50
C VAL A 368 4.65 9.09 13.22
N ILE A 369 4.29 10.16 12.50
CA ILE A 369 3.56 10.09 11.24
C ILE A 369 4.48 9.55 10.14
N ASP A 370 5.74 9.99 10.07
CA ASP A 370 6.74 9.45 9.14
C ASP A 370 6.89 7.93 9.30
N CYS A 371 7.04 7.46 10.54
CA CYS A 371 7.15 6.04 10.85
C CYS A 371 5.88 5.28 10.42
N LYS A 372 4.71 5.86 10.68
CA LYS A 372 3.43 5.30 10.25
C LYS A 372 3.33 5.14 8.75
N MET A 373 3.77 6.14 7.97
CA MET A 373 3.65 6.13 6.50
C MET A 373 4.30 4.88 5.91
N ILE A 374 5.56 4.62 6.25
CA ILE A 374 6.26 3.46 5.69
C ILE A 374 5.77 2.12 6.25
N GLN A 375 5.32 2.07 7.52
CA GLN A 375 4.84 0.84 8.13
C GLN A 375 3.53 0.35 7.49
N GLN A 376 2.66 1.26 7.07
CA GLN A 376 1.33 0.92 6.55
C GLN A 376 1.26 0.83 5.02
N TRP A 377 2.29 1.31 4.30
CA TRP A 377 2.31 1.37 2.84
C TRP A 377 2.59 -0.02 2.24
N CYS A 378 1.52 -0.79 2.01
CA CYS A 378 1.60 -2.22 1.76
C CYS A 378 1.55 -2.57 0.26
N LEU A 379 2.48 -3.43 -0.19
CA LEU A 379 2.44 -4.06 -1.51
C LEU A 379 1.55 -5.32 -1.51
N LEU A 380 0.35 -5.20 -2.07
CA LEU A 380 -0.53 -6.32 -2.38
C LEU A 380 -0.29 -6.78 -3.82
N GLY A 381 0.70 -7.66 -3.99
CA GLY A 381 1.18 -8.15 -5.28
C GLY A 381 2.33 -9.14 -5.13
N ASP A 382 2.83 -9.64 -6.26
CA ASP A 382 4.05 -10.44 -6.28
C ASP A 382 5.28 -9.52 -6.22
N PRO A 383 6.14 -9.60 -5.19
CA PRO A 383 7.31 -8.73 -5.09
C PRO A 383 8.37 -9.06 -6.14
N SER A 384 8.35 -10.26 -6.73
CA SER A 384 9.25 -10.67 -7.80
C SER A 384 8.75 -10.31 -9.19
N LEU A 385 7.60 -9.64 -9.30
CA LEU A 385 7.04 -9.20 -10.58
C LEU A 385 8.00 -8.25 -11.31
N LYS A 386 8.36 -8.59 -12.55
CA LYS A 386 9.00 -7.63 -13.45
C LYS A 386 7.96 -6.71 -14.07
N ILE A 387 8.06 -5.42 -13.79
CA ILE A 387 7.13 -4.40 -14.28
C ILE A 387 7.23 -4.30 -15.81
N GLY A 388 6.10 -4.48 -16.49
CA GLY A 388 6.04 -4.55 -17.96
C GLY A 388 6.36 -5.92 -18.56
N GLY A 389 6.70 -6.92 -17.73
CA GLY A 389 6.99 -8.29 -18.15
C GLY A 389 8.44 -8.54 -18.59
N TYR A 390 8.73 -9.79 -18.97
CA TYR A 390 10.07 -10.23 -19.39
C TYR A 390 10.30 -10.24 -20.91
N SER A 391 9.24 -9.99 -21.70
CA SER A 391 9.24 -10.10 -23.16
C SER A 391 10.00 -8.99 -23.89
#